data_AF-A0A1H8QS42-F1
#
_entry.id   AF-A0A1H8QS42-F1
#
_cell.length_a   1.000
_cell.length_b   1.000
_cell.length_c   1.000
_cell.angle_alpha   90.00
_cell.angle_beta   90.00
_cell.angle_gamma   90.00
#
_symmetry.space_group_name_H-M   'P 1'
#
loop_
_entity.id
_entity.type
_entity.pdbx_description
1 polymer ?
#
loop_
_entity_poly.entity_id
_entity_poly.type
_entity_poly.pdbx_seq_one_letter_code
_entity_poly.pdbx_strand_id
1 'polypeptide(L)' 'MAQMVATVGIDVSKDRLDVAVHPTDEEFSVTNDAVGWRLLVRR' A
#
# COMPACT_ATOMS: atom_id res chain seq x y z
N MET A 1 -24.44 0.36 12.67
CA MET A 1 -23.59 0.17 11.48
C MET A 1 -22.14 0.23 11.95
N ALA A 2 -21.40 -0.87 11.91
CA ALA A 2 -19.97 -0.83 12.20
C ALA A 2 -19.27 -0.13 11.03
N GLN A 3 -18.48 0.92 11.31
CA GLN A 3 -17.64 1.53 10.29
C GLN A 3 -16.52 0.56 9.96
N MET A 4 -16.44 0.09 8.71
CA MET A 4 -15.30 -0.71 8.26
C MET A 4 -14.09 0.22 8.17
N VAL A 5 -13.17 0.10 9.13
CA VAL A 5 -11.90 0.82 9.12
C VAL A 5 -11.00 0.10 8.13
N ALA A 6 -10.51 0.84 7.13
CA ALA A 6 -9.51 0.31 6.21
C ALA A 6 -8.22 0.01 6.96
N THR A 7 -7.65 -1.16 6.73
CA THR A 7 -6.32 -1.53 7.22
C THR A 7 -5.39 -1.77 6.03
N VAL A 8 -4.13 -1.36 6.19
CA VAL A 8 -3.13 -1.45 5.12
C VAL A 8 -1.91 -2.19 5.65
N GLY A 9 -1.52 -3.26 4.96
CA GLY A 9 -0.25 -3.95 5.16
C GLY A 9 0.74 -3.52 4.09
N ILE A 10 2.00 -3.27 4.48
CA ILE A 10 3.09 -2.99 3.54
C ILE A 10 4.23 -3.96 3.82
N ASP A 11 4.52 -4.84 2.87
CA ASP A 11 5.74 -5.65 2.88
C ASP A 11 6.87 -4.88 2.19
N VAL A 12 8.03 -4.82 2.85
CA VAL A 12 9.13 -3.92 2.49
C VAL A 12 10.33 -4.74 2.03
N SER A 13 10.73 -4.54 0.78
CA SER A 13 11.98 -5.06 0.22
C SER A 13 12.92 -3.91 -0.20
N LYS A 14 14.15 -4.23 -0.62
CA LYS A 14 15.13 -3.20 -1.04
C LYS A 14 14.63 -2.33 -2.19
N ASP A 15 13.97 -2.94 -3.18
CA ASP A 15 13.64 -2.26 -4.44
C ASP A 15 12.12 -2.10 -4.65
N ARG A 16 11.29 -2.72 -3.81
CA ARG A 16 9.83 -2.78 -3.97
C ARG A 16 9.08 -2.72 -2.62
N LEU A 17 7.93 -2.05 -2.62
CA LEU A 17 6.93 -2.09 -1.55
C LEU A 17 5.67 -2.77 -2.10
N ASP A 18 5.21 -3.82 -1.42
CA ASP A 18 3.95 -4.50 -1.75
C ASP A 18 2.88 -4.08 -0.75
N VAL A 19 1.75 -3.60 -1.25
CA VAL A 19 0.67 -2.99 -0.45
C VAL A 19 -0.59 -3.82 -0.60
N ALA A 20 -1.20 -4.19 0.53
CA ALA A 20 -2.49 -4.85 0.59
C ALA A 20 -3.47 -4.01 1.42
N VAL A 21 -4.66 -3.73 0.86
CA VAL A 21 -5.71 -2.93 1.50
C VAL A 21 -6.93 -3.80 1.78
N HIS A 22 -7.32 -3.87 3.04
CA HIS A 22 -8.56 -4.52 3.47
C HIS A 22 -9.64 -3.50 3.81
N PRO A 23 -10.94 -3.81 3.58
CA PRO A 23 -11.47 -5.10 3.10
C PRO A 23 -11.63 -5.15 1.57
N THR A 24 -11.04 -4.23 0.82
CA THR A 24 -11.25 -4.12 -0.63
C THR A 24 -10.51 -5.18 -1.44
N ASP A 25 -9.60 -5.93 -0.80
CA ASP A 25 -8.67 -6.87 -1.42
C ASP A 25 -7.88 -6.22 -2.57
N GLU A 26 -7.63 -4.91 -2.46
CA GLU A 26 -6.76 -4.20 -3.39
C GLU A 26 -5.31 -4.53 -3.06
N GLU A 27 -4.57 -4.96 -4.08
CA GLU A 27 -3.14 -5.22 -3.99
C GLU A 27 -2.41 -4.47 -5.10
N PHE A 28 -1.28 -3.85 -4.75
CA PHE A 28 -0.41 -3.20 -5.72
C PHE A 28 1.02 -3.09 -5.19
N SER A 29 1.95 -2.78 -6.10
CA SER A 29 3.35 -2.56 -5.74
C SER A 29 3.86 -1.23 -6.27
N VAL A 30 4.79 -0.62 -5.53
CA VAL A 30 5.58 0.54 -5.98
C VAL A 30 7.07 0.25 -5.79
N THR A 31 7.94 1.01 -6.48
CA THR A 31 9.38 0.96 -6.21
C THR A 31 9.68 1.48 -4.80
N ASN A 32 10.70 0.91 -4.15
CA ASN A 32 11.18 1.43 -2.87
C ASN A 32 12.24 2.53 -3.09
N ASP A 33 11.82 3.58 -3.79
CA ASP A 33 12.61 4.78 -4.03
C ASP A 33 11.74 6.04 -3.90
N ALA A 34 12.36 7.21 -4.05
CA ALA A 34 11.64 8.47 -3.92
C ALA A 34 10.49 8.63 -4.93
N VAL A 35 10.55 7.98 -6.11
CA VAL A 35 9.46 8.02 -7.10
C VAL A 35 8.29 7.16 -6.61
N GLY A 36 8.55 5.93 -6.19
CA GLY A 36 7.53 5.01 -5.70
C GLY A 36 6.87 5.49 -4.42
N TRP A 37 7.63 6.10 -3.49
CA TRP A 37 7.05 6.72 -2.30
C TRP A 37 6.08 7.86 -2.64
N ARG A 38 6.41 8.69 -3.63
CA ARG A 38 5.48 9.75 -4.10
C ARG A 38 4.23 9.17 -4.73
N LEU A 39 4.32 8.03 -5.42
CA LEU A 39 3.14 7.34 -5.96
C LEU A 39 2.28 6.77 -4.84
N LEU A 40 2.90 6.18 -3.81
CA LEU A 40 2.19 5.63 -2.66
C LEU A 40 1.43 6.69 -1.87
N VAL A 41 2.05 7.85 -1.59
CA VAL A 41 1.43 8.97 -0.87
C VAL A 41 0.25 9.60 -1.63
N ARG A 42 0.20 9.46 -2.96
CA ARG A 42 -0.87 10.03 -3.80
C ARG A 42 -2.12 9.15 -3.85
N ARG A 43 -2.04 7.90 -3.39
CA ARG A 43 -3.19 7.01 -3.27
C ARG A 43 -3.87 7.23 -1.93
#